data_AF-A0A2P2LX75-F1
#
_entry.id   AF-A0A2P2LX75-F1
#
_cell.length_a   1.000
_cell.length_b   1.000
_cell.length_c   1.000
_cell.angle_alpha   90.00
_cell.angle_beta   90.00
_cell.angle_gamma   90.00
#
_symmetry.space_group_name_H-M   'P 1'
#
loop_
_entity.id
_entity.type
_entity.pdbx_description
1 polymer ?
#
loop_
_entity_poly.entity_id
_entity_poly.type
_entity_poly.pdbx_seq_one_letter_code
_entity_poly.pdbx_strand_id
1 'polypeptide(L)'
;MASGGSDAVGATALTCVRCGRPAFLQCPKCVELKLPHEGAAFCSQDCFKASWSSHKSVHLKAKLSAVGTGTQAKAEEKSDSLGEGWLYCLKRGQVRTPKFPYFDWTGTLRPYPMSPKLVVPDYIDKPDWAADGMPKIEPNSDLQHVVEIKNPVQISRMRETCRIAREVLDAAARVIRPGVTTDEIDRVVHEATIAAGGYPSPLNYHFFPKSCCTSVNEVICHGIPDARKLEDGDIINVDVTVYHKGVHGDLNETYFVGNADEASQRLVQSTYECLEKAIAIGMCYICT
;
A
#
# COMPACT_ATOMS: atom_id res chain seq x y z
N MET A 1 6.67 71.72 -19.45
CA MET A 1 7.22 70.71 -20.38
C MET A 1 7.18 69.37 -19.66
N ALA A 2 6.58 68.39 -20.32
CA ALA A 2 6.40 67.03 -19.85
C ALA A 2 7.71 66.21 -19.97
N SER A 3 7.61 64.95 -19.54
CA SER A 3 8.55 63.81 -19.67
C SER A 3 9.59 63.69 -18.56
N GLY A 4 9.79 62.53 -17.92
CA GLY A 4 9.20 61.20 -18.08
C GLY A 4 9.72 60.32 -16.94
N GLY A 5 8.86 59.46 -16.41
CA GLY A 5 9.18 58.60 -15.27
C GLY A 5 10.10 57.42 -15.62
N SER A 6 10.68 56.84 -14.58
CA SER A 6 11.04 55.44 -14.53
C SER A 6 11.04 55.00 -13.07
N ASP A 7 9.87 54.57 -12.59
CA ASP A 7 9.78 53.76 -11.39
C ASP A 7 10.48 52.42 -11.68
N ALA A 8 11.71 52.28 -11.18
CA ALA A 8 12.33 50.97 -11.07
C ALA A 8 11.70 50.26 -9.86
N VAL A 9 10.57 49.59 -10.11
CA VAL A 9 9.98 48.63 -9.18
C VAL A 9 11.04 47.56 -8.89
N GLY A 10 11.63 47.62 -7.69
CA GLY A 10 12.58 46.63 -7.22
C GLY A 10 11.90 45.26 -7.14
N ALA A 11 12.18 44.40 -8.12
CA ALA A 11 11.73 43.01 -8.10
C ALA A 11 12.33 42.34 -6.86
N THR A 12 11.48 41.97 -5.90
CA THR A 12 11.85 41.17 -4.74
C THR A 12 12.43 39.85 -5.23
N ALA A 13 13.75 39.70 -5.14
CA ALA A 13 14.43 38.49 -5.57
C ALA A 13 13.99 37.33 -4.66
N LEU A 14 13.32 36.34 -5.24
CA LEU A 14 12.91 35.12 -4.54
C LEU A 14 14.15 34.38 -4.03
N THR A 15 14.01 33.64 -2.94
CA THR A 15 15.12 32.84 -2.39
C THR A 15 15.09 31.41 -2.94
N CYS A 16 16.27 30.88 -3.25
CA CYS A 16 16.40 29.51 -3.74
C CYS A 16 16.03 28.52 -2.64
N VAL A 17 15.06 27.65 -2.93
CA VAL A 17 14.52 26.65 -1.98
C VAL A 17 15.60 25.72 -1.42
N ARG A 18 16.66 25.47 -2.20
CA ARG A 18 17.74 24.56 -1.79
C ARG A 18 18.84 25.24 -0.99
N CYS A 19 19.28 26.43 -1.42
CA CYS A 19 20.53 27.02 -0.93
C CYS A 19 20.40 28.46 -0.42
N GLY A 20 19.18 29.03 -0.41
CA GLY A 20 18.90 30.36 0.12
C GLY A 20 19.38 31.55 -0.72
N ARG A 21 20.20 31.32 -1.77
CA ARG A 21 20.68 32.38 -2.67
C ARG A 21 19.55 33.00 -3.50
N PRO A 22 19.70 34.24 -3.99
CA PRO A 22 18.75 34.86 -4.92
C PRO A 22 18.46 33.94 -6.12
N ALA A 23 17.18 33.76 -6.42
CA ALA A 23 16.66 32.84 -7.42
C ALA A 23 15.90 33.59 -8.50
N PHE A 24 16.20 33.25 -9.75
CA PHE A 24 15.60 33.85 -10.94
C PHE A 24 14.93 32.82 -11.85
N LEU A 25 15.08 31.52 -11.54
CA LEU A 25 14.45 30.42 -12.26
C LEU A 25 13.28 29.87 -11.44
N GLN A 26 12.21 29.48 -12.12
CA GLN A 26 11.02 28.89 -11.49
C GLN A 26 10.68 27.57 -12.15
N CYS A 27 10.05 26.67 -11.38
CA CYS A 27 9.55 25.40 -11.92
C CYS A 27 8.40 25.67 -12.93
N PRO A 28 8.52 25.24 -14.21
CA PRO A 28 7.47 25.47 -15.22
C PRO A 28 6.10 24.91 -14.81
N LYS A 29 6.09 23.77 -14.09
CA LYS A 29 4.85 23.13 -13.63
C LYS A 29 4.18 23.88 -12.47
N CYS A 30 4.94 24.55 -11.61
CA CYS A 30 4.37 25.44 -10.59
C CYS A 30 3.70 26.66 -11.23
N VAL A 31 4.32 27.23 -12.27
CA VAL A 31 3.77 28.35 -13.03
C VAL A 31 2.48 27.93 -13.73
N GLU A 32 2.47 26.77 -14.39
CA GLU A 32 1.27 26.20 -15.03
C GLU A 32 0.13 25.98 -14.02
N LEU A 33 0.45 25.48 -12.82
CA LEU A 33 -0.52 25.19 -11.76
C LEU A 33 -0.86 26.41 -10.87
N LYS A 34 -0.35 27.61 -11.20
CA LYS A 34 -0.52 28.85 -10.42
C LYS A 34 -0.21 28.69 -8.92
N LEU A 35 0.81 27.90 -8.60
CA LEU A 35 1.24 27.69 -7.21
C LEU A 35 2.10 28.86 -6.71
N PRO A 36 2.13 29.12 -5.39
CA PRO A 36 2.95 30.18 -4.83
C PRO A 36 4.40 30.10 -5.29
N HIS A 37 4.95 31.24 -5.71
CA HIS A 37 6.33 31.34 -6.18
C HIS A 37 7.34 31.16 -5.03
N GLU A 38 6.94 31.52 -3.82
CA GLU A 38 7.66 31.29 -2.57
C GLU A 38 7.68 29.78 -2.27
N GLY A 39 8.84 29.14 -2.44
CA GLY A 39 8.97 27.69 -2.32
C GLY A 39 9.15 26.92 -3.64
N ALA A 40 9.22 27.62 -4.78
CA ALA A 40 9.41 27.03 -6.10
C ALA A 40 10.47 27.74 -6.98
N ALA A 41 11.32 28.55 -6.35
CA ALA A 41 12.38 29.32 -7.02
C ALA A 41 13.77 28.68 -6.85
N PHE A 42 14.59 28.72 -7.91
CA PHE A 42 15.91 28.12 -7.97
C PHE A 42 16.95 29.10 -8.53
N CYS A 43 18.17 29.08 -7.98
CA CYS A 43 19.26 29.92 -8.48
C CYS A 43 19.98 29.33 -9.71
N SER A 44 19.84 28.02 -9.96
CA SER A 44 20.45 27.33 -11.10
C SER A 44 19.71 26.03 -11.44
N GLN A 45 19.96 25.51 -12.64
CA GLN A 45 19.41 24.23 -13.10
C GLN A 45 19.86 23.05 -12.22
N ASP A 46 21.06 23.11 -11.65
CA ASP A 46 21.56 22.07 -10.76
C ASP A 46 20.83 22.05 -9.42
N CYS A 47 20.49 23.23 -8.88
CA CYS A 47 19.66 23.30 -7.68
C CYS A 47 18.24 22.78 -7.95
N PHE A 48 17.68 23.03 -9.14
CA PHE A 48 16.41 22.48 -9.54
C PHE A 48 16.44 20.94 -9.62
N LYS A 49 17.41 20.37 -10.35
CA LYS A 49 17.55 18.91 -10.50
C LYS A 49 17.77 18.20 -9.15
N ALA A 50 18.63 18.76 -8.30
CA ALA A 50 18.92 18.18 -7.00
C ALA A 50 17.72 18.22 -6.04
N SER A 51 16.85 19.21 -6.17
CA SER A 51 15.62 19.33 -5.37
C SER A 51 14.39 18.68 -6.03
N TRP A 52 14.53 18.09 -7.23
CA TRP A 52 13.39 17.55 -7.98
C TRP A 52 12.65 16.43 -7.25
N SER A 53 13.39 15.53 -6.58
CA SER A 53 12.83 14.39 -5.86
C SER A 53 11.88 14.82 -4.73
N SER A 54 12.19 15.90 -4.01
CA SER A 54 11.36 16.46 -2.95
C SER A 54 10.32 17.46 -3.48
N HIS A 55 10.69 18.32 -4.44
CA HIS A 55 9.83 19.37 -4.96
C HIS A 55 8.64 18.83 -5.75
N LYS A 56 8.79 17.72 -6.49
CA LYS A 56 7.67 17.12 -7.26
C LYS A 56 6.46 16.73 -6.40
N SER A 57 6.66 16.53 -5.10
CA SER A 57 5.58 16.25 -4.14
C SER A 57 4.62 17.44 -3.94
N VAL A 58 5.09 18.67 -4.16
CA VAL A 58 4.27 19.89 -4.08
C VAL A 58 3.21 19.90 -5.19
N HIS A 59 3.56 19.42 -6.38
CA HIS A 59 2.60 19.26 -7.48
C HIS A 59 1.54 18.20 -7.19
N LEU A 60 1.93 17.11 -6.52
CA LEU A 60 1.02 16.05 -6.11
C LEU A 60 0.04 16.56 -5.04
N LYS A 61 0.55 17.30 -4.04
CA LYS A 61 -0.27 17.95 -3.01
C LYS A 61 -1.26 18.94 -3.60
N ALA A 62 -0.82 19.84 -4.48
CA ALA A 62 -1.71 20.81 -5.14
C ALA A 62 -2.83 20.16 -5.96
N LYS A 63 -2.55 19.05 -6.64
CA LYS A 63 -3.55 18.26 -7.37
C LYS A 63 -4.59 17.62 -6.44
N LEU A 64 -4.20 17.30 -5.20
CA LEU A 64 -5.08 16.75 -4.16
C LEU A 64 -5.86 17.84 -3.40
N SER A 65 -5.30 19.05 -3.25
CA SER A 65 -5.91 20.17 -2.53
C SER A 65 -7.08 20.84 -3.27
N ALA A 66 -7.13 20.73 -4.60
CA ALA A 66 -8.23 21.31 -5.40
C ALA A 66 -9.58 20.57 -5.25
N VAL A 67 -9.65 19.50 -4.45
CA VAL A 67 -10.81 18.58 -4.35
C VAL A 67 -11.47 18.58 -2.95
N GLY A 68 -11.03 19.41 -2.01
CA GLY A 68 -11.48 19.29 -0.62
C GLY A 68 -11.83 20.58 0.10
N THR A 69 -13.11 20.97 0.08
CA THR A 69 -13.73 21.73 1.18
C THR A 69 -15.17 21.23 1.40
N GLY A 70 -15.41 20.55 2.53
CA GLY A 70 -16.76 20.14 2.96
C GLY A 70 -16.76 19.11 4.09
N THR A 71 -17.47 19.42 5.18
CA THR A 71 -17.51 18.82 6.52
C THR A 71 -18.27 17.48 6.66
N GLN A 72 -18.16 16.90 7.87
CA GLN A 72 -18.48 15.53 8.33
C GLN A 72 -19.94 15.00 8.20
N ALA A 73 -19.99 13.65 8.19
CA ALA A 73 -21.07 12.73 8.59
C ALA A 73 -22.24 12.46 7.62
N LYS A 74 -22.15 11.33 6.88
CA LYS A 74 -23.12 10.21 6.81
C LYS A 74 -22.64 9.18 5.77
N ALA A 75 -22.60 7.91 6.17
CA ALA A 75 -22.09 6.79 5.38
C ALA A 75 -23.06 6.29 4.28
N GLU A 76 -23.78 7.19 3.61
CA GLU A 76 -24.71 6.81 2.54
C GLU A 76 -24.45 7.44 1.17
N GLU A 77 -23.54 8.41 1.04
CA GLU A 77 -23.19 8.98 -0.27
C GLU A 77 -21.68 9.23 -0.39
N LYS A 78 -20.95 8.21 -0.85
CA LYS A 78 -19.53 8.36 -1.28
C LYS A 78 -19.19 7.49 -2.51
N SER A 79 -20.18 7.16 -3.34
CA SER A 79 -19.91 6.53 -4.64
C SER A 79 -19.41 7.52 -5.70
N ASP A 80 -19.54 8.83 -5.48
CA ASP A 80 -19.31 9.84 -6.53
C ASP A 80 -17.85 10.11 -6.94
N SER A 81 -16.86 9.42 -6.35
CA SER A 81 -15.45 9.59 -6.73
C SER A 81 -14.71 8.30 -7.08
N LEU A 82 -15.35 7.14 -6.91
CA LEU A 82 -14.79 5.86 -7.32
C LEU A 82 -15.35 5.55 -8.71
N GLY A 83 -14.48 5.48 -9.71
CA GLY A 83 -14.88 5.26 -11.11
C GLY A 83 -15.63 3.93 -11.32
N GLU A 84 -16.09 3.71 -12.55
CA GLU A 84 -16.73 2.45 -12.94
C GLU A 84 -15.88 1.23 -12.54
N GLY A 85 -16.51 0.22 -11.93
CA GLY A 85 -15.87 -1.06 -11.57
C GLY A 85 -15.47 -1.22 -10.11
N TRP A 86 -15.60 -0.18 -9.28
CA TRP A 86 -15.43 -0.31 -7.82
C TRP A 86 -16.71 -0.89 -7.20
N LEU A 87 -16.65 -2.15 -6.77
CA LEU A 87 -17.79 -2.89 -6.27
C LEU A 87 -17.45 -3.59 -4.96
N TYR A 88 -18.45 -3.76 -4.09
CA TYR A 88 -18.30 -4.55 -2.86
C TYR A 88 -18.10 -6.03 -3.19
N CYS A 89 -17.30 -6.70 -2.37
CA CYS A 89 -17.07 -8.13 -2.44
C CYS A 89 -18.12 -8.91 -1.63
N LEU A 90 -18.65 -9.96 -2.23
CA LEU A 90 -19.50 -10.96 -1.60
C LEU A 90 -18.98 -12.36 -1.91
N LYS A 91 -19.41 -13.34 -1.11
CA LYS A 91 -19.11 -14.77 -1.31
C LYS A 91 -17.62 -15.03 -1.60
N ARG A 92 -16.74 -14.52 -0.73
CA ARG A 92 -15.27 -14.74 -0.81
C ARG A 92 -14.63 -14.30 -2.13
N GLY A 93 -15.16 -13.27 -2.79
CA GLY A 93 -14.62 -12.73 -4.05
C GLY A 93 -15.33 -13.20 -5.31
N GLN A 94 -16.23 -14.19 -5.20
CA GLN A 94 -16.96 -14.74 -6.34
C GLN A 94 -18.08 -13.83 -6.86
N VAL A 95 -18.60 -12.94 -6.02
CA VAL A 95 -19.72 -12.04 -6.40
C VAL A 95 -19.35 -10.60 -6.10
N ARG A 96 -19.71 -9.70 -7.01
CA ARG A 96 -19.55 -8.25 -6.85
C ARG A 96 -20.91 -7.57 -6.86
N THR A 97 -21.07 -6.52 -6.06
CA THR A 97 -22.31 -5.74 -6.01
C THR A 97 -22.02 -4.25 -5.83
N PRO A 98 -22.79 -3.35 -6.48
CA PRO A 98 -22.72 -1.92 -6.19
C PRO A 98 -23.44 -1.57 -4.89
N LYS A 99 -24.35 -2.44 -4.42
CA LYS A 99 -25.13 -2.23 -3.21
C LYS A 99 -24.31 -2.59 -1.98
N PHE A 100 -24.29 -1.69 -0.99
CA PHE A 100 -23.69 -1.93 0.31
C PHE A 100 -24.25 -3.22 0.95
N PRO A 101 -23.40 -4.16 1.38
CA PRO A 101 -23.85 -5.43 1.93
C PRO A 101 -24.43 -5.23 3.35
N TYR A 102 -25.58 -5.85 3.59
CA TYR A 102 -26.17 -5.88 4.93
C TYR A 102 -25.61 -7.07 5.72
N PHE A 103 -25.09 -6.79 6.91
CA PHE A 103 -24.63 -7.78 7.89
C PHE A 103 -24.67 -7.14 9.28
N ASP A 104 -24.82 -7.94 10.33
CA ASP A 104 -24.78 -7.48 11.72
C ASP A 104 -23.32 -7.40 12.19
N TRP A 105 -22.67 -6.26 11.93
CA TRP A 105 -21.25 -6.04 12.21
C TRP A 105 -20.96 -5.95 13.72
N THR A 106 -19.85 -6.55 14.15
CA THR A 106 -19.43 -6.60 15.57
C THR A 106 -18.75 -5.34 16.06
N GLY A 107 -18.21 -4.52 15.15
CA GLY A 107 -17.49 -3.29 15.47
C GLY A 107 -17.91 -2.11 14.59
N THR A 108 -17.06 -1.10 14.49
CA THR A 108 -17.33 0.14 13.72
C THR A 108 -16.84 0.06 12.28
N LEU A 109 -15.91 -0.84 11.98
CA LEU A 109 -15.36 -1.02 10.64
C LEU A 109 -16.43 -1.52 9.67
N ARG A 110 -16.39 -1.03 8.43
CA ARG A 110 -17.30 -1.45 7.34
C ARG A 110 -16.48 -1.72 6.08
N PRO A 111 -16.92 -2.65 5.23
CA PRO A 111 -16.29 -2.85 3.94
C PRO A 111 -16.55 -1.64 3.04
N TYR A 112 -15.60 -1.36 2.16
CA TYR A 112 -15.72 -0.39 1.09
C TYR A 112 -15.71 -1.10 -0.27
N PRO A 113 -16.13 -0.43 -1.36
CA PRO A 113 -15.89 -0.94 -2.70
C PRO A 113 -14.40 -1.12 -2.95
N MET A 114 -14.03 -2.11 -3.75
CA MET A 114 -12.64 -2.44 -4.06
C MET A 114 -12.40 -2.39 -5.57
N SER A 115 -11.18 -2.06 -5.97
CA SER A 115 -10.83 -1.98 -7.39
C SER A 115 -10.89 -3.35 -8.08
N PRO A 116 -10.94 -3.38 -9.43
CA PRO A 116 -10.80 -4.62 -10.19
C PRO A 116 -9.56 -5.43 -9.81
N LYS A 117 -9.60 -6.74 -10.09
CA LYS A 117 -8.46 -7.64 -9.84
C LYS A 117 -7.26 -7.21 -10.69
N LEU A 118 -6.09 -7.09 -10.07
CA LEU A 118 -4.84 -6.75 -10.78
C LEU A 118 -4.36 -7.93 -11.64
N VAL A 119 -3.71 -7.62 -12.76
CA VAL A 119 -3.28 -8.60 -13.77
C VAL A 119 -1.84 -9.04 -13.49
N VAL A 120 -1.62 -10.34 -13.43
CA VAL A 120 -0.28 -10.93 -13.36
C VAL A 120 0.21 -11.22 -14.79
N PRO A 121 1.41 -10.74 -15.20
CA PRO A 121 1.95 -11.02 -16.51
C PRO A 121 2.14 -12.52 -16.83
N ASP A 122 2.10 -12.88 -18.11
CA ASP A 122 2.19 -14.28 -18.54
C ASP A 122 3.54 -14.94 -18.22
N TYR A 123 4.62 -14.16 -18.18
CA TYR A 123 5.98 -14.66 -17.88
C TYR A 123 6.22 -15.03 -16.41
N ILE A 124 5.30 -14.69 -15.51
CA ILE A 124 5.36 -15.08 -14.10
C ILE A 124 4.82 -16.51 -13.96
N ASP A 125 5.59 -17.37 -13.29
CA ASP A 125 5.16 -18.71 -12.89
C ASP A 125 3.94 -18.62 -11.96
N LYS A 126 2.91 -19.43 -12.22
CA LYS A 126 1.61 -19.35 -11.53
C LYS A 126 1.32 -20.65 -10.75
N PRO A 127 0.74 -20.56 -9.54
CA PRO A 127 0.22 -21.74 -8.83
C PRO A 127 -1.01 -22.33 -9.54
N ASP A 128 -1.41 -23.54 -9.17
CA ASP A 128 -2.47 -24.32 -9.84
C ASP A 128 -3.88 -23.71 -9.73
N TRP A 129 -4.11 -22.85 -8.73
CA TRP A 129 -5.36 -22.09 -8.54
C TRP A 129 -5.41 -20.76 -9.29
N ALA A 130 -4.31 -20.28 -9.87
CA ALA A 130 -4.26 -18.91 -10.39
C ALA A 130 -5.34 -18.63 -11.46
N ALA A 131 -5.71 -19.65 -12.25
CA ALA A 131 -6.69 -19.54 -13.32
C ALA A 131 -8.15 -19.59 -12.82
N ASP A 132 -8.50 -20.53 -11.95
CA ASP A 132 -9.88 -20.88 -11.60
C ASP A 132 -10.21 -20.73 -10.11
N GLY A 133 -9.23 -20.36 -9.31
CA GLY A 133 -9.31 -20.11 -7.88
C GLY A 133 -9.39 -21.36 -7.02
N MET A 134 -9.15 -22.55 -7.59
CA MET A 134 -9.25 -23.82 -6.89
C MET A 134 -7.86 -24.44 -6.70
N PRO A 135 -7.33 -24.52 -5.47
CA PRO A 135 -6.11 -25.27 -5.19
C PRO A 135 -6.42 -26.76 -5.32
N LYS A 136 -5.97 -27.39 -6.40
CA LYS A 136 -6.27 -28.80 -6.75
C LYS A 136 -5.28 -29.74 -6.08
N ILE A 137 -4.04 -29.30 -5.92
CA ILE A 137 -2.95 -30.09 -5.33
C ILE A 137 -3.14 -30.21 -3.82
N GLU A 138 -3.38 -29.10 -3.12
CA GLU A 138 -3.37 -29.06 -1.65
C GLU A 138 -4.36 -30.03 -0.97
N PRO A 139 -5.64 -30.15 -1.38
CA PRO A 139 -6.61 -31.00 -0.69
C PRO A 139 -6.31 -32.50 -0.79
N ASN A 140 -5.58 -32.91 -1.83
CA ASN A 140 -5.24 -34.31 -2.09
C ASN A 140 -3.77 -34.62 -1.81
N SER A 141 -3.04 -33.68 -1.22
CA SER A 141 -1.62 -33.83 -0.92
C SER A 141 -1.42 -34.65 0.35
N ASP A 142 -0.50 -35.61 0.31
CA ASP A 142 -0.05 -36.33 1.51
C ASP A 142 0.51 -35.38 2.59
N LEU A 143 0.90 -34.15 2.20
CA LEU A 143 1.36 -33.10 3.09
C LEU A 143 0.29 -32.60 4.09
N GLN A 144 -0.99 -32.92 3.87
CA GLN A 144 -2.05 -32.69 4.85
C GLN A 144 -1.89 -33.57 6.10
N HIS A 145 -1.11 -34.64 6.01
CA HIS A 145 -0.94 -35.64 7.08
C HIS A 145 0.52 -35.91 7.43
N VAL A 146 1.46 -35.49 6.59
CA VAL A 146 2.89 -35.76 6.75
C VAL A 146 3.69 -34.47 6.60
N VAL A 147 4.59 -34.22 7.55
CA VAL A 147 5.54 -33.10 7.45
C VAL A 147 6.67 -33.48 6.49
N GLU A 148 6.78 -32.77 5.37
CA GLU A 148 7.87 -32.96 4.41
C GLU A 148 9.22 -32.55 4.99
N ILE A 149 10.21 -33.42 4.84
CA ILE A 149 11.62 -33.06 5.07
C ILE A 149 12.16 -32.43 3.78
N LYS A 150 12.38 -31.12 3.80
CA LYS A 150 12.88 -30.38 2.64
C LYS A 150 14.32 -30.76 2.31
N ASN A 151 14.61 -30.96 1.03
CA ASN A 151 15.97 -31.15 0.54
C ASN A 151 16.72 -29.80 0.40
N PRO A 152 18.06 -29.79 0.23
CA PRO A 152 18.84 -28.56 0.15
C PRO A 152 18.41 -27.58 -0.95
N VAL A 153 17.92 -28.08 -2.09
CA VAL A 153 17.44 -27.24 -3.20
C VAL A 153 16.13 -26.56 -2.83
N GLN A 154 15.19 -27.29 -2.21
CA GLN A 154 13.94 -26.71 -1.71
C GLN A 154 14.22 -25.65 -0.64
N ILE A 155 15.11 -25.93 0.32
CA ILE A 155 15.51 -24.96 1.35
C ILE A 155 16.09 -23.69 0.73
N SER A 156 16.97 -23.82 -0.27
CA SER A 156 17.54 -22.66 -0.96
C SER A 156 16.48 -21.82 -1.66
N ARG A 157 15.49 -22.45 -2.30
CA ARG A 157 14.36 -21.74 -2.92
C ARG A 157 13.50 -21.05 -1.87
N MET A 158 13.20 -21.73 -0.77
CA MET A 158 12.40 -21.17 0.33
C MET A 158 13.07 -19.93 0.93
N ARG A 159 14.40 -19.95 1.15
CA ARG A 159 15.14 -18.78 1.64
C ARG A 159 15.03 -17.58 0.69
N GLU A 160 15.20 -17.83 -0.61
CA GLU A 160 15.07 -16.78 -1.62
C GLU A 160 13.65 -16.21 -1.66
N THR A 161 12.63 -17.07 -1.66
CA THR A 161 11.21 -16.66 -1.68
C THR A 161 10.80 -15.94 -0.38
N CYS A 162 11.21 -16.42 0.81
CA CYS A 162 11.01 -15.74 2.09
C CYS A 162 11.63 -14.33 2.08
N ARG A 163 12.85 -14.17 1.53
CA ARG A 163 13.50 -12.87 1.42
C ARG A 163 12.72 -11.93 0.50
N ILE A 164 12.23 -12.42 -0.65
CA ILE A 164 11.37 -11.62 -1.54
C ILE A 164 10.11 -11.18 -0.80
N ALA A 165 9.45 -12.10 -0.08
CA ALA A 165 8.25 -11.76 0.68
C ALA A 165 8.52 -10.67 1.73
N ARG A 166 9.66 -10.72 2.43
CA ARG A 166 10.12 -9.65 3.34
C ARG A 166 10.28 -8.30 2.63
N GLU A 167 10.97 -8.28 1.49
CA GLU A 167 11.18 -7.05 0.70
C GLU A 167 9.85 -6.43 0.23
N VAL A 168 8.86 -7.28 -0.10
CA VAL A 168 7.50 -6.87 -0.45
C VAL A 168 6.75 -6.32 0.76
N LEU A 169 6.81 -6.97 1.93
CA LEU A 169 6.20 -6.47 3.16
C LEU A 169 6.82 -5.12 3.57
N ASP A 170 8.15 -4.97 3.45
CA ASP A 170 8.84 -3.69 3.66
C ASP A 170 8.34 -2.59 2.72
N ALA A 171 8.01 -2.93 1.47
CA ALA A 171 7.44 -1.99 0.51
C ALA A 171 6.03 -1.54 0.93
N ALA A 172 5.20 -2.47 1.40
CA ALA A 172 3.89 -2.15 1.96
C ALA A 172 4.03 -1.25 3.20
N ALA A 173 4.89 -1.59 4.15
CA ALA A 173 5.11 -0.83 5.38
C ALA A 173 5.46 0.64 5.12
N ARG A 174 6.29 0.92 4.10
CA ARG A 174 6.71 2.29 3.74
C ARG A 174 5.59 3.22 3.29
N VAL A 175 4.44 2.67 2.87
CA VAL A 175 3.31 3.50 2.40
C VAL A 175 2.20 3.65 3.44
N ILE A 176 2.26 2.94 4.56
CA ILE A 176 1.26 3.00 5.63
C ILE A 176 1.30 4.37 6.30
N ARG A 177 0.20 5.11 6.18
CA ARG A 177 -0.02 6.41 6.82
C ARG A 177 -1.50 6.82 6.71
N PRO A 178 -1.98 7.76 7.55
CA PRO A 178 -3.34 8.27 7.44
C PRO A 178 -3.68 8.73 6.01
N GLY A 179 -4.87 8.37 5.55
CA GLY A 179 -5.42 8.77 4.25
C GLY A 179 -5.08 7.85 3.08
N VAL A 180 -4.13 6.91 3.22
CA VAL A 180 -3.85 5.87 2.21
C VAL A 180 -4.91 4.78 2.30
N THR A 181 -5.39 4.26 1.16
CA THR A 181 -6.33 3.13 1.18
C THR A 181 -5.62 1.79 1.28
N THR A 182 -6.32 0.78 1.78
CA THR A 182 -5.81 -0.59 1.76
C THR A 182 -5.64 -1.11 0.33
N ASP A 183 -6.49 -0.71 -0.62
CA ASP A 183 -6.32 -0.98 -2.06
C ASP A 183 -5.02 -0.39 -2.65
N GLU A 184 -4.58 0.78 -2.17
CA GLU A 184 -3.29 1.35 -2.56
C GLU A 184 -2.11 0.54 -2.01
N ILE A 185 -2.23 -0.02 -0.80
CA ILE A 185 -1.24 -0.93 -0.22
C ILE A 185 -1.17 -2.24 -1.03
N ASP A 186 -2.32 -2.81 -1.40
CA ASP A 186 -2.39 -4.00 -2.26
C ASP A 186 -1.70 -3.81 -3.61
N ARG A 187 -1.90 -2.64 -4.24
CA ARG A 187 -1.20 -2.31 -5.49
C ARG A 187 0.32 -2.30 -5.31
N VAL A 188 0.82 -1.75 -4.20
CA VAL A 188 2.27 -1.77 -3.89
C VAL A 188 2.78 -3.20 -3.68
N VAL A 189 2.05 -4.03 -2.93
CA VAL A 189 2.40 -5.45 -2.75
C VAL A 189 2.43 -6.18 -4.08
N HIS A 190 1.39 -5.99 -4.90
CA HIS A 190 1.28 -6.61 -6.21
C HIS A 190 2.46 -6.22 -7.10
N GLU A 191 2.70 -4.93 -7.29
CA GLU A 191 3.77 -4.41 -8.16
C GLU A 191 5.16 -4.87 -7.67
N ALA A 192 5.42 -4.82 -6.36
CA ALA A 192 6.69 -5.29 -5.79
C ALA A 192 6.89 -6.79 -5.99
N THR A 193 5.82 -7.60 -5.85
CA THR A 193 5.87 -9.04 -6.07
C THR A 193 6.17 -9.38 -7.53
N ILE A 194 5.49 -8.71 -8.48
CA ILE A 194 5.74 -8.89 -9.92
C ILE A 194 7.16 -8.44 -10.29
N ALA A 195 7.63 -7.32 -9.75
CA ALA A 195 8.98 -6.82 -9.99
C ALA A 195 10.07 -7.79 -9.50
N ALA A 196 9.80 -8.55 -8.44
CA ALA A 196 10.68 -9.59 -7.93
C ALA A 196 10.54 -10.94 -8.67
N GLY A 197 9.68 -11.03 -9.71
CA GLY A 197 9.44 -12.26 -10.46
C GLY A 197 8.59 -13.29 -9.72
N GLY A 198 7.82 -12.86 -8.71
CA GLY A 198 6.92 -13.71 -7.95
C GLY A 198 5.46 -13.55 -8.37
N TYR A 199 4.63 -14.50 -7.93
CA TYR A 199 3.17 -14.41 -7.97
C TYR A 199 2.65 -14.11 -6.55
N PRO A 200 1.73 -13.14 -6.36
CA PRO A 200 1.12 -12.90 -5.05
C PRO A 200 0.15 -14.03 -4.72
N SER A 201 0.56 -14.96 -3.84
CA SER A 201 -0.16 -16.23 -3.58
C SER A 201 -1.64 -16.07 -3.21
N PRO A 202 -2.05 -15.06 -2.41
CA PRO A 202 -3.46 -14.85 -2.07
C PRO A 202 -4.32 -14.56 -3.30
N LEU A 203 -3.74 -14.04 -4.38
CA LEU A 203 -4.49 -13.67 -5.56
C LEU A 203 -5.18 -14.90 -6.17
N ASN A 204 -6.51 -14.83 -6.23
CA ASN A 204 -7.42 -15.86 -6.68
C ASN A 204 -7.46 -17.13 -5.82
N TYR A 205 -6.65 -17.28 -4.76
CA TYR A 205 -6.69 -18.45 -3.88
C TYR A 205 -8.07 -18.57 -3.21
N HIS A 206 -8.82 -19.65 -3.46
CA HIS A 206 -10.23 -19.77 -3.08
C HIS A 206 -11.07 -18.54 -3.45
N PHE A 207 -10.80 -17.97 -4.63
CA PHE A 207 -11.42 -16.77 -5.19
C PHE A 207 -11.10 -15.46 -4.45
N PHE A 208 -10.13 -15.46 -3.52
CA PHE A 208 -9.70 -14.24 -2.83
C PHE A 208 -9.24 -13.19 -3.85
N PRO A 209 -9.77 -11.95 -3.80
CA PRO A 209 -9.76 -11.11 -4.98
C PRO A 209 -8.58 -10.12 -5.08
N LYS A 210 -7.65 -10.17 -4.13
CA LYS A 210 -6.53 -9.23 -3.95
C LYS A 210 -5.21 -9.96 -3.74
N SER A 211 -4.10 -9.23 -3.76
CA SER A 211 -2.73 -9.74 -3.74
C SER A 211 -2.15 -9.89 -2.33
N CYS A 212 -2.71 -9.19 -1.34
CA CYS A 212 -2.44 -9.36 0.09
C CYS A 212 -3.73 -9.31 0.92
N CYS A 213 -3.60 -9.57 2.22
CA CYS A 213 -4.63 -9.23 3.20
C CYS A 213 -4.25 -7.95 3.95
N THR A 214 -5.23 -7.11 4.26
CA THR A 214 -5.08 -5.90 5.08
C THR A 214 -6.13 -5.90 6.17
N SER A 215 -5.72 -6.17 7.41
CA SER A 215 -6.64 -6.40 8.53
C SER A 215 -6.54 -5.25 9.53
N VAL A 216 -7.52 -4.34 9.48
CA VAL A 216 -7.56 -3.13 10.31
C VAL A 216 -8.36 -3.38 11.58
N ASN A 217 -7.83 -2.94 12.73
CA ASN A 217 -8.51 -2.93 14.03
C ASN A 217 -9.15 -4.27 14.43
N GLU A 218 -10.50 -4.36 14.46
CA GLU A 218 -11.21 -5.57 14.87
C GLU A 218 -11.17 -6.71 13.84
N VAL A 219 -10.60 -6.48 12.65
CA VAL A 219 -10.38 -7.54 11.65
C VAL A 219 -9.21 -8.40 12.11
N ILE A 220 -9.50 -9.65 12.47
CA ILE A 220 -8.49 -10.60 12.96
C ILE A 220 -7.49 -10.97 11.85
N CYS A 221 -8.00 -11.40 10.70
CA CYS A 221 -7.20 -11.78 9.53
C CYS A 221 -8.04 -11.72 8.25
N HIS A 222 -7.37 -11.87 7.11
CA HIS A 222 -8.01 -11.96 5.78
C HIS A 222 -8.90 -10.76 5.40
N GLY A 223 -8.60 -9.57 5.92
CA GLY A 223 -9.24 -8.35 5.44
C GLY A 223 -8.93 -8.12 3.95
N ILE A 224 -9.96 -7.82 3.15
CA ILE A 224 -9.80 -7.60 1.71
C ILE A 224 -9.45 -6.13 1.48
N PRO A 225 -8.33 -5.83 0.81
CA PRO A 225 -8.00 -4.46 0.38
C PRO A 225 -9.13 -3.78 -0.40
N ASP A 226 -9.50 -2.58 0.03
CA ASP A 226 -10.64 -1.81 -0.47
C ASP A 226 -10.40 -0.28 -0.42
N ALA A 227 -11.42 0.51 -0.75
CA ALA A 227 -11.33 1.96 -0.78
C ALA A 227 -11.29 2.62 0.62
N ARG A 228 -11.29 1.87 1.71
CA ARG A 228 -11.19 2.45 3.06
C ARG A 228 -9.84 3.14 3.21
N LYS A 229 -9.87 4.43 3.52
CA LYS A 229 -8.68 5.16 3.94
C LYS A 229 -8.34 4.81 5.38
N LEU A 230 -7.05 4.59 5.65
CA LEU A 230 -6.55 4.43 7.01
C LEU A 230 -6.69 5.74 7.79
N GLU A 231 -7.07 5.63 9.06
CA GLU A 231 -7.27 6.76 9.98
C GLU A 231 -6.12 6.84 10.99
N ASP A 232 -5.83 8.05 11.49
CA ASP A 232 -4.85 8.21 12.57
C ASP A 232 -5.35 7.47 13.82
N GLY A 233 -4.50 6.61 14.39
CA GLY A 233 -4.85 5.74 15.50
C GLY A 233 -5.22 4.30 15.11
N ASP A 234 -5.46 4.01 13.83
CA ASP A 234 -5.67 2.62 13.38
C ASP A 234 -4.43 1.75 13.67
N ILE A 235 -4.67 0.46 13.91
CA ILE A 235 -3.67 -0.58 13.70
C ILE A 235 -4.03 -1.40 12.46
N ILE A 236 -3.04 -1.77 11.66
CA ILE A 236 -3.24 -2.55 10.44
C ILE A 236 -2.21 -3.68 10.35
N ASN A 237 -2.69 -4.91 10.23
CA ASN A 237 -1.87 -6.03 9.80
C ASN A 237 -1.84 -6.10 8.27
N VAL A 238 -0.65 -6.28 7.68
CA VAL A 238 -0.48 -6.58 6.25
C VAL A 238 0.14 -7.97 6.12
N ASP A 239 -0.55 -8.85 5.41
CA ASP A 239 -0.16 -10.24 5.22
C ASP A 239 0.24 -10.52 3.77
N VAL A 240 1.48 -10.96 3.59
CA VAL A 240 2.14 -11.12 2.30
C VAL A 240 2.60 -12.57 2.15
N THR A 241 2.10 -13.21 1.10
CA THR A 241 2.59 -14.53 0.68
C THR A 241 3.02 -14.49 -0.79
N VAL A 242 4.28 -14.80 -1.07
CA VAL A 242 4.85 -14.81 -2.44
C VAL A 242 5.09 -16.24 -2.90
N TYR A 243 4.64 -16.57 -4.12
CA TYR A 243 5.02 -17.79 -4.83
C TYR A 243 6.16 -17.48 -5.81
N HIS A 244 7.28 -18.17 -5.66
CA HIS A 244 8.44 -18.02 -6.52
C HIS A 244 9.22 -19.34 -6.61
N LYS A 245 9.64 -19.73 -7.82
CA LYS A 245 10.39 -20.98 -8.08
C LYS A 245 9.76 -22.24 -7.48
N GLY A 246 8.42 -22.32 -7.48
CA GLY A 246 7.69 -23.50 -7.01
C GLY A 246 7.52 -23.62 -5.50
N VAL A 247 7.82 -22.58 -4.72
CA VAL A 247 7.61 -22.55 -3.27
C VAL A 247 6.95 -21.23 -2.84
N HIS A 248 6.35 -21.23 -1.65
CA HIS A 248 5.73 -20.05 -1.04
C HIS A 248 6.59 -19.52 0.11
N GLY A 249 6.65 -18.20 0.27
CA GLY A 249 7.19 -17.51 1.45
C GLY A 249 6.11 -16.63 2.04
N ASP A 250 5.86 -16.76 3.34
CA ASP A 250 4.70 -16.21 4.04
C ASP A 250 5.10 -15.47 5.30
N LEU A 251 4.60 -14.24 5.48
CA LEU A 251 4.81 -13.43 6.66
C LEU A 251 3.82 -12.27 6.74
N ASN A 252 3.57 -11.80 7.96
CA ASN A 252 2.78 -10.59 8.21
C ASN A 252 3.30 -9.82 9.42
N GLU A 253 2.96 -8.55 9.49
CA GLU A 253 3.25 -7.67 10.64
C GLU A 253 2.10 -6.68 10.84
N THR A 254 1.93 -6.24 12.08
CA THR A 254 0.96 -5.19 12.45
C THR A 254 1.67 -3.85 12.65
N TYR A 255 1.16 -2.82 11.98
CA TYR A 255 1.70 -1.47 11.95
C TYR A 255 0.74 -0.48 12.61
N PHE A 256 1.30 0.57 13.21
CA PHE A 256 0.55 1.73 13.66
C PHE A 256 0.32 2.71 12.51
N VAL A 257 -0.90 3.21 12.37
CA VAL A 257 -1.21 4.30 11.45
C VAL A 257 -1.19 5.62 12.21
N GLY A 258 -0.10 6.36 12.06
CA GLY A 258 0.08 7.61 12.82
C GLY A 258 0.22 7.34 14.32
N ASN A 259 -0.62 7.94 15.16
CA ASN A 259 -0.51 7.85 16.62
C ASN A 259 -1.51 6.84 17.23
N ALA A 260 -1.09 5.58 17.34
CA ALA A 260 -1.88 4.55 18.03
C ALA A 260 -1.94 4.80 19.55
N ASP A 261 -3.07 4.48 20.17
CA ASP A 261 -3.24 4.57 21.63
C ASP A 261 -2.40 3.51 22.38
N GLU A 262 -2.27 3.66 23.71
CA GLU A 262 -1.48 2.74 24.51
C GLU A 262 -2.01 1.30 24.52
N ALA A 263 -3.32 1.10 24.41
CA ALA A 263 -3.91 -0.23 24.42
C ALA A 263 -3.54 -0.98 23.14
N SER A 264 -3.63 -0.30 22.01
CA SER A 264 -3.18 -0.74 20.69
C SER A 264 -1.67 -1.02 20.67
N GLN A 265 -0.86 -0.13 21.25
CA GLN A 265 0.59 -0.36 21.37
C GLN A 265 0.91 -1.60 22.20
N ARG A 266 0.26 -1.77 23.36
CA ARG A 266 0.43 -2.95 24.21
C ARG A 266 0.00 -4.23 23.51
N LEU A 267 -1.11 -4.21 22.77
CA LEU A 267 -1.60 -5.36 22.00
C LEU A 267 -0.59 -5.79 20.94
N VAL A 268 -0.12 -4.85 20.11
CA VAL A 268 0.85 -5.14 19.05
C VAL A 268 2.16 -5.68 19.62
N GLN A 269 2.67 -5.05 20.68
CA GLN A 269 3.89 -5.51 21.37
C GLN A 269 3.72 -6.91 21.95
N SER A 270 2.60 -7.18 22.63
CA SER A 270 2.33 -8.50 23.22
C SER A 270 2.26 -9.60 22.15
N THR A 271 1.62 -9.31 21.01
CA THR A 271 1.53 -10.26 19.90
C THR A 271 2.91 -10.58 19.31
N TYR A 272 3.76 -9.57 19.12
CA TYR A 272 5.14 -9.78 18.65
C TYR A 272 5.96 -10.61 19.65
N GLU A 273 5.88 -10.30 20.94
CA GLU A 273 6.59 -11.07 21.98
C GLU A 273 6.13 -12.52 22.07
N CYS A 274 4.83 -12.79 21.86
CA CYS A 274 4.30 -14.14 21.80
C CYS A 274 4.91 -14.93 20.64
N LEU A 275 5.01 -14.32 19.45
CA LEU A 275 5.65 -14.93 18.28
C LEU A 275 7.13 -15.24 18.56
N GLU A 276 7.89 -14.27 19.05
CA GLU A 276 9.33 -14.43 19.35
C GLU A 276 9.59 -15.52 20.40
N LYS A 277 8.79 -15.56 21.47
CA LYS A 277 8.88 -16.60 22.51
C LYS A 277 8.61 -17.99 21.93
N ALA A 278 7.63 -18.13 21.02
CA ALA A 278 7.34 -19.40 20.37
C ALA A 278 8.46 -19.83 19.42
N ILE A 279 9.03 -18.91 18.64
CA ILE A 279 10.17 -19.16 17.74
C ILE A 279 11.39 -19.63 18.55
N ALA A 280 11.68 -18.98 19.68
CA ALA A 280 12.82 -19.30 20.53
C ALA A 280 12.79 -20.73 21.12
N ILE A 281 11.61 -21.34 21.25
CA ILE A 281 11.43 -22.72 21.74
C ILE A 281 11.68 -23.76 20.62
N GLY A 282 11.89 -23.33 19.37
CA GLY A 282 12.30 -24.20 18.26
C GLY A 282 11.15 -24.67 17.38
N MET A 283 10.03 -23.94 17.32
CA MET A 283 8.91 -24.26 16.42
C MET A 283 9.09 -23.82 14.96
N CYS A 284 10.23 -23.21 14.56
CA CYS A 284 10.46 -22.88 13.15
C CYS A 284 11.96 -22.72 12.82
N TYR A 285 12.50 -23.58 11.94
CA TYR A 285 13.92 -23.55 11.49
C TYR A 285 14.04 -23.44 9.96
N ILE A 286 13.29 -22.54 9.30
CA ILE A 286 13.39 -22.43 7.83
C ILE A 286 13.71 -21.02 7.31
N CYS A 287 13.43 -19.92 8.03
CA CYS A 287 13.65 -18.57 7.49
C CYS A 287 14.39 -17.57 8.41
N THR A 288 15.23 -18.03 9.35
CA THR A 288 16.35 -17.22 9.91
C THR A 288 17.65 -17.55 9.20
#